data_AF-A0A1L3ZTE3-F1
#
_entry.id   AF-A0A1L3ZTE3-F1
#
_cell.length_a   1.000
_cell.length_b   1.000
_cell.length_c   1.000
_cell.angle_alpha   90.00
_cell.angle_beta   90.00
_cell.angle_gamma   90.00
#
_symmetry.space_group_name_H-M   'P 1'
#
loop_
_entity.id
_entity.type
_entity.pdbx_description
1 polymer ?
#
loop_
_entity_poly.entity_id
_entity_poly.type
_entity_poly.pdbx_seq_one_letter_code
_entity_poly.pdbx_strand_id
1 'polypeptide(L)'
;MADSIEQRHRANMNAIADVLDRQFNPPGSVRKIVFTLFIAESGKMEGGRVNYISNGQRDDMTTMVKEWLARVEGRFSQQEGRS
;
A
#
# COMPACT_ATOMS: atom_id res chain seq x y z
N MET A 1 -14.69 -12.38 -2.29
CA MET A 1 -13.58 -11.42 -2.41
C MET A 1 -12.86 -11.42 -1.08
N ALA A 2 -11.55 -11.68 -1.03
CA ALA A 2 -10.85 -11.71 0.24
C ALA A 2 -11.03 -10.36 0.93
N ASP A 3 -11.62 -10.34 2.12
CA ASP A 3 -11.67 -9.14 2.93
C ASP A 3 -10.26 -8.58 3.03
N SER A 4 -10.00 -7.42 2.43
CA SER A 4 -8.65 -6.84 2.36
C SER A 4 -8.10 -6.49 3.75
N ILE A 5 -8.98 -6.47 4.76
CA ILE A 5 -8.65 -6.16 6.14
C ILE A 5 -9.33 -7.17 7.06
N GLU A 6 -8.55 -7.84 7.89
CA GLU A 6 -9.05 -8.62 9.02
C GLU A 6 -9.86 -7.76 9.99
N GLN A 7 -10.96 -8.29 10.51
CA GLN A 7 -11.87 -7.54 11.38
C GLN A 7 -11.17 -6.86 12.55
N ARG A 8 -10.17 -7.53 13.15
CA ARG A 8 -9.34 -7.01 14.26
C ARG A 8 -8.54 -5.75 13.91
N HIS A 9 -8.24 -5.52 12.63
CA HIS A 9 -7.44 -4.38 12.16
C HIS A 9 -8.29 -3.29 11.49
N ARG A 10 -9.56 -3.58 11.17
CA ARG A 10 -10.42 -2.73 10.35
C ARG A 10 -10.59 -1.31 10.90
N ALA A 11 -10.90 -1.18 12.19
CA ALA A 11 -11.15 0.14 12.79
C ALA A 11 -9.90 1.03 12.74
N ASN A 12 -8.75 0.51 13.19
CA ASN A 12 -7.50 1.27 13.21
C ASN A 12 -7.01 1.60 11.79
N MET A 13 -7.13 0.67 10.84
CA MET A 13 -6.71 0.90 9.45
C MET A 13 -7.54 1.99 8.78
N ASN A 14 -8.86 2.00 8.97
CA ASN A 14 -9.72 3.07 8.43
C ASN A 14 -9.40 4.42 9.09
N ALA A 15 -9.19 4.46 10.42
CA ALA A 15 -8.84 5.70 11.11
C ALA A 15 -7.52 6.31 10.58
N ILE A 16 -6.50 5.47 10.33
CA ILE A 16 -5.23 5.93 9.77
C ILE A 16 -5.41 6.40 8.32
N ALA A 17 -6.14 5.64 7.50
CA ALA A 17 -6.41 6.03 6.12
C ALA A 17 -7.15 7.37 6.04
N ASP A 18 -8.12 7.62 6.93
CA ASP A 18 -8.84 8.89 7.01
C ASP A 18 -7.91 10.06 7.35
N VAL A 19 -6.97 9.86 8.27
CA VAL A 19 -5.97 10.90 8.62
C VAL A 19 -5.10 11.23 7.41
N LEU A 20 -4.59 10.21 6.72
CA LEU A 20 -3.76 10.41 5.54
C LEU A 20 -4.55 11.07 4.40
N ASP A 21 -5.79 10.65 4.16
CA ASP A 21 -6.62 11.22 3.11
C ASP A 21 -6.91 12.70 3.39
N ARG A 22 -7.23 13.09 4.63
CA ARG A 22 -7.41 14.50 4.98
C ARG A 22 -6.13 15.32 4.86
N GLN A 23 -4.98 14.72 5.17
CA GLN A 23 -3.69 15.39 5.08
C GLN A 23 -3.27 15.65 3.61
N PHE A 24 -3.48 14.66 2.73
CA PHE A 24 -3.05 14.75 1.34
C PHE A 24 -4.13 15.27 0.38
N ASN A 25 -5.41 15.10 0.74
CA ASN A 25 -6.60 15.49 0.01
C ASN A 25 -7.56 16.26 0.94
N PRO A 26 -7.21 17.49 1.35
CA PRO A 26 -8.04 18.26 2.28
C PRO A 26 -9.46 18.50 1.74
N PRO A 27 -10.48 18.60 2.61
CA PRO A 27 -11.86 18.81 2.20
C PRO A 27 -12.02 20.01 1.25
N GLY A 28 -12.80 19.85 0.19
CA GLY A 28 -13.01 20.87 -0.83
C GLY A 28 -11.90 20.97 -1.90
N SER A 29 -10.84 20.19 -1.79
CA SER A 29 -9.84 20.06 -2.84
C SER A 29 -10.18 18.95 -3.84
N VAL A 30 -9.74 19.10 -5.09
CA VAL A 30 -9.73 17.97 -6.03
C VAL A 30 -8.73 16.94 -5.50
N ARG A 31 -9.15 15.68 -5.37
CA ARG A 31 -8.26 14.58 -4.96
C ARG A 31 -7.08 14.49 -5.92
N LYS A 32 -5.88 14.64 -5.38
CA LYS A 32 -4.62 14.62 -6.16
C LYS A 32 -3.73 13.44 -5.81
N ILE A 33 -3.83 12.95 -4.58
CA ILE A 33 -2.93 11.92 -4.06
C ILE A 33 -3.73 10.65 -3.76
N VAL A 34 -3.26 9.55 -4.34
CA VAL A 34 -3.71 8.19 -3.98
C VAL A 34 -2.60 7.47 -3.25
N PHE A 35 -2.98 6.57 -2.34
CA PHE A 35 -2.06 5.76 -1.57
C PHE A 35 -2.64 4.37 -1.33
N THR A 36 -1.74 3.45 -0.99
CA THR A 36 -2.07 2.11 -0.50
C THR A 36 -1.19 1.83 0.72
N LEU A 37 -1.80 1.39 1.81
CA LEU A 37 -1.10 0.94 3.01
C LEU A 37 -1.16 -0.58 3.07
N PHE A 38 0.01 -1.21 3.18
CA PHE A 38 0.14 -2.63 3.47
C PHE A 38 0.48 -2.82 4.94
N ILE A 39 -0.22 -3.74 5.60
CA ILE A 39 -0.02 -4.07 7.00
C ILE A 39 0.07 -5.58 7.12
N ALA A 40 1.19 -6.05 7.64
CA ALA A 40 1.43 -7.44 7.94
C ALA A 40 1.90 -7.57 9.39
N GLU A 41 1.73 -8.77 9.96
CA GLU A 41 2.35 -9.08 11.25
C GLU A 41 3.87 -9.15 11.08
N SER A 42 4.60 -8.46 11.95
CA SER A 42 6.06 -8.50 11.96
C SER A 42 6.55 -9.94 12.12
N GLY A 43 7.53 -10.34 11.32
CA GLY A 43 8.07 -11.71 11.31
C GLY A 43 7.19 -12.75 10.62
N LYS A 44 6.03 -12.37 10.04
CA LYS A 44 5.15 -13.27 9.28
C LYS A 44 4.87 -12.74 7.87
N MET A 45 5.91 -12.27 7.19
CA MET A 45 5.78 -11.69 5.83
C MET A 45 5.71 -12.79 4.76
N GLU A 46 6.44 -13.89 4.92
CA GLU A 46 6.39 -15.04 4.00
C GLU A 46 5.22 -15.97 4.36
N GLY A 47 4.33 -16.22 3.41
CA GLY A 47 3.15 -17.08 3.59
C GLY A 47 2.08 -16.52 4.55
N GLY A 48 2.34 -15.38 5.20
CA GLY A 48 1.38 -14.70 6.07
C GLY A 48 0.40 -13.82 5.31
N ARG A 49 -0.68 -13.43 6.00
CA ARG A 49 -1.69 -12.54 5.44
C ARG A 49 -1.19 -11.09 5.45
N VAL A 50 -1.16 -10.47 4.29
CA VAL A 50 -0.97 -9.03 4.15
C VAL A 50 -2.34 -8.37 4.05
N ASN A 51 -2.68 -7.54 5.03
CA ASN A 51 -3.84 -6.66 4.98
C ASN A 51 -3.50 -5.41 4.18
N TYR A 52 -4.46 -4.83 3.47
CA TYR A 52 -4.25 -3.55 2.80
C TYR A 52 -5.50 -2.66 2.78
N ILE A 53 -5.26 -1.35 2.74
CA ILE A 53 -6.28 -0.32 2.52
C ILE A 53 -5.76 0.71 1.51
N SER A 54 -6.63 1.17 0.62
CA SER A 54 -6.29 2.19 -0.39
C SER A 54 -7.43 3.22 -0.48
N ASN A 55 -7.07 4.48 -0.73
CA ASN A 55 -8.03 5.54 -1.07
C ASN A 55 -8.22 5.69 -2.60
N GLY A 56 -7.52 4.89 -3.41
CA GLY A 56 -7.58 4.86 -4.87
C GLY A 56 -8.38 3.67 -5.40
N GLN A 57 -8.46 3.55 -6.73
CA GLN A 57 -9.08 2.38 -7.36
C GLN A 57 -8.12 1.19 -7.33
N ARG A 58 -8.67 -0.02 -7.47
CA ARG A 58 -7.88 -1.26 -7.51
C ARG A 58 -6.81 -1.25 -8.62
N ASP A 59 -7.12 -0.61 -9.74
CA ASP A 59 -6.22 -0.52 -10.89
C ASP A 59 -5.04 0.42 -10.60
N ASP A 60 -5.30 1.53 -9.88
CA ASP A 60 -4.24 2.45 -9.42
C ASP A 60 -3.30 1.72 -8.47
N MET A 61 -3.85 0.98 -7.50
CA MET A 61 -3.08 0.15 -6.57
C MET A 61 -2.20 -0.86 -7.32
N THR A 62 -2.79 -1.60 -8.26
CA THR A 62 -2.08 -2.62 -9.02
C THR A 62 -0.94 -2.02 -9.84
N THR A 63 -1.19 -0.86 -10.44
CA THR A 63 -0.18 -0.11 -11.21
C THR A 63 0.95 0.37 -10.30
N MET A 64 0.62 0.98 -9.15
CA MET A 64 1.61 1.44 -8.16
C MET A 64 2.52 0.31 -7.68
N VAL A 65 1.95 -0.88 -7.40
CA VAL A 65 2.74 -2.05 -6.95
C VAL A 65 3.66 -2.55 -8.06
N LYS A 66 3.16 -2.66 -9.29
CA LYS A 66 3.98 -3.09 -10.45
C LYS A 66 5.16 -2.15 -10.69
N GLU A 67 4.91 -0.84 -10.68
CA GLU A 67 5.95 0.18 -10.83
C GLU A 67 6.97 0.14 -9.70
N TRP A 68 6.52 -0.06 -8.46
CA TRP A 68 7.41 -0.19 -7.32
C TRP A 68 8.28 -1.44 -7.41
N LEU A 69 7.70 -2.60 -7.75
CA LEU A 69 8.43 -3.85 -7.95
C LEU A 69 9.48 -3.70 -9.06
N ALA A 70 9.11 -3.15 -10.22
CA ALA A 70 10.04 -2.92 -11.32
C ALA A 70 11.23 -2.03 -10.93
N ARG A 71 11.01 -1.01 -10.10
CA ARG A 71 12.07 -0.14 -9.58
C ARG A 71 12.98 -0.86 -8.59
N VAL A 72 12.41 -1.69 -7.73
CA VAL A 72 13.16 -2.46 -6.73
C VAL A 72 14.00 -3.53 -7.42
N GLU A 73 13.39 -4.34 -8.29
CA GLU A 73 14.07 -5.36 -9.09
C GLU A 73 15.13 -4.75 -10.00
N GLY A 74 14.85 -3.64 -10.68
CA GLY A 74 15.83 -2.94 -11.52
C GLY A 74 17.02 -2.36 -10.74
N ARG A 75 16.83 -1.98 -9.46
CA ARG A 75 17.93 -1.60 -8.56
C ARG A 75 18.71 -2.81 -8.06
N PHE A 76 18.04 -3.93 -7.81
CA PHE A 76 18.68 -5.21 -7.47
C PHE A 76 19.55 -5.72 -8.62
N SER A 77 19.08 -5.65 -9.87
CA SER A 77 19.86 -6.04 -11.06
C SER A 77 21.10 -5.17 -11.30
N GLN A 78 21.12 -3.90 -10.87
CA GLN A 78 22.31 -3.05 -10.95
C GLN A 78 23.37 -3.36 -9.87
N GLN A 79 22.98 -3.93 -8.73
CA GLN A 79 23.93 -4.25 -7.65
C GLN A 79 24.65 -5.59 -7.86
N GLU A 80 24.07 -6.54 -8.60
CA GLU A 80 24.72 -7.83 -8.88
C GLU A 80 25.84 -7.76 -9.95
N GLY A 81 26.12 -6.58 -10.50
CA GLY A 81 27.15 -6.35 -11.53
C GLY A 81 28.49 -5.77 -11.05
N ARG A 82 28.72 -5.66 -9.74
CA ARG A 82 30.03 -5.23 -9.19
C ARG A 82 30.48 -6.20 -8.08
N SER A 83 31.26 -7.19 -8.49
CA SER A 83 32.19 -7.94 -7.62
C SER A 83 33.59 -7.81 -8.23
#